data_AF-A0A3N2M7I4-F1
#
_entry.id   AF-A0A3N2M7I4-F1
#
_cell.length_a   1.000
_cell.length_b   1.000
_cell.length_c   1.000
_cell.angle_alpha   90.00
_cell.angle_beta   90.00
_cell.angle_gamma   90.00
#
_symmetry.space_group_name_H-M   'P 1'
#
loop_
_entity.id
_entity.type
_entity.pdbx_description
1 polymer ?
#
loop_
_entity_poly.entity_id
_entity_poly.type
_entity_poly.pdbx_seq_one_letter_code
_entity_poly.pdbx_strand_id
1 'polypeptide(L)'
;MVEATLTDSWVPEDGWHRLADLARLVAAIDGEPGVKNILSDESISTMTSYDEKENMSRGWGEISPDGRWRRTGTLSSTHALVERYPQGDCWVILTNSGVWTGHHFSRDLQRLIERLRSRYGNELPRRNLW
;
A
#
# COMPACT_ATOMS: atom_id res chain seq x y z
N MET A 1 1.97 -2.13 -9.40
CA MET A 1 0.87 -1.46 -10.13
C MET A 1 -0.34 -1.42 -9.20
N VAL A 2 -0.82 -0.24 -8.80
CA VAL A 2 -1.92 -0.18 -7.84
C VAL A 2 -3.25 -0.41 -8.55
N GLU A 3 -3.82 -1.59 -8.35
CA GLU A 3 -5.22 -1.86 -8.65
C GLU A 3 -6.06 -1.57 -7.40
N ALA A 4 -7.04 -0.68 -7.54
CA ALA A 4 -8.02 -0.37 -6.53
C ALA A 4 -9.33 -1.11 -6.88
N THR A 5 -9.58 -2.27 -6.26
CA THR A 5 -10.87 -2.95 -6.38
C THR A 5 -11.80 -2.48 -5.27
N LEU A 6 -12.86 -1.74 -5.62
CA LEU A 6 -13.95 -1.36 -4.73
C LEU A 6 -15.19 -2.18 -5.09
N THR A 7 -15.67 -2.97 -4.14
CA THR A 7 -17.00 -3.60 -4.20
C THR A 7 -17.88 -2.99 -3.12
N ASP A 8 -18.41 -1.79 -3.35
CA ASP A 8 -19.78 -1.47 -2.90
C ASP A 8 -20.35 -0.21 -3.56
N SER A 9 -21.67 -0.23 -3.76
CA SER A 9 -22.46 0.71 -4.56
C SER A 9 -22.82 2.03 -3.87
N TRP A 10 -22.21 2.35 -2.73
CA TRP A 10 -22.55 3.51 -1.89
C TRP A 10 -21.32 4.21 -1.28
N VAL A 11 -20.29 4.46 -2.09
CA VAL A 11 -19.27 5.47 -1.77
C VAL A 11 -19.53 6.63 -2.73
N PRO A 12 -19.70 7.89 -2.26
CA PRO A 12 -19.90 9.02 -3.16
C PRO A 12 -18.74 9.08 -4.17
N GLU A 13 -19.01 9.65 -5.35
CA GLU A 13 -18.11 9.75 -6.51
C GLU A 13 -16.75 10.42 -6.23
N ASP A 14 -16.39 10.64 -4.98
CA ASP A 14 -15.17 11.25 -4.46
C ASP A 14 -14.13 10.19 -4.05
N GLY A 15 -14.53 8.91 -3.96
CA GLY A 15 -13.69 7.81 -3.46
C GLY A 15 -12.54 7.38 -4.38
N TRP A 16 -12.69 7.54 -5.70
CA TRP A 16 -11.68 7.13 -6.69
C TRP A 16 -10.40 7.96 -6.60
N HIS A 17 -10.53 9.24 -6.26
CA HIS A 17 -9.39 10.13 -6.05
C HIS A 17 -8.49 9.60 -4.94
N ARG A 18 -9.05 9.17 -3.80
CA ARG A 18 -8.25 8.83 -2.61
C ARG A 18 -7.38 7.59 -2.78
N LEU A 19 -7.84 6.59 -3.53
CA LEU A 19 -7.10 5.35 -3.77
C LEU A 19 -5.95 5.56 -4.77
N ALA A 20 -6.24 6.21 -5.90
CA ALA A 20 -5.23 6.54 -6.89
C ALA A 20 -4.21 7.57 -6.35
N ASP A 21 -4.65 8.50 -5.51
CA ASP A 21 -3.76 9.48 -4.89
C ASP A 21 -2.89 8.85 -3.80
N LEU A 22 -3.41 7.87 -3.03
CA LEU A 22 -2.59 7.10 -2.10
C LEU A 22 -1.51 6.30 -2.86
N ALA A 23 -1.88 5.69 -3.98
CA ALA A 23 -0.94 5.02 -4.87
C ALA A 23 0.15 5.96 -5.43
N ARG A 24 -0.25 7.15 -5.91
CA ARG A 24 0.66 8.18 -6.41
C ARG A 24 1.58 8.71 -5.32
N LEU A 25 1.08 8.88 -4.10
CA LEU A 25 1.89 9.27 -2.95
C LEU A 25 2.99 8.25 -2.70
N VAL A 26 2.66 6.96 -2.72
CA VAL A 26 3.66 5.89 -2.55
C VAL A 26 4.69 5.92 -3.68
N ALA A 27 4.25 6.09 -4.93
CA ALA A 27 5.15 6.22 -6.08
C ALA A 27 6.02 7.49 -6.04
N ALA A 28 5.62 8.53 -5.30
CA ALA A 28 6.40 9.75 -5.14
C ALA A 28 7.40 9.68 -3.97
N ILE A 29 7.45 8.57 -3.23
CA ILE A 29 8.36 8.34 -2.10
C ILE A 29 9.08 6.99 -2.16
N ASP A 30 8.95 6.25 -3.26
CA ASP A 30 9.50 4.91 -3.41
C ASP A 30 10.96 4.90 -3.88
N GLY A 31 11.48 6.04 -4.34
CA GLY A 31 12.86 6.15 -4.82
C GLY A 31 13.07 5.63 -6.24
N GLU A 32 12.01 5.24 -6.96
CA GLU A 32 12.15 4.75 -8.34
C GLU A 32 12.39 5.91 -9.32
N PRO A 33 13.27 5.75 -10.32
CA PRO A 33 13.67 6.84 -11.23
C PRO A 33 12.56 7.27 -12.22
N GLY A 34 11.43 6.57 -12.25
CA GLY A 34 10.32 6.84 -13.17
C GLY A 34 9.35 7.94 -12.73
N VAL A 35 9.33 8.28 -11.44
CA VAL A 35 8.45 9.31 -10.87
C VAL A 35 9.31 10.26 -10.04
N LYS A 36 9.06 11.56 -10.15
CA LYS A 36 9.81 12.55 -9.36
C LYS A 36 9.47 12.38 -7.87
N ASN A 37 10.47 11.99 -7.09
CA ASN A 37 10.32 11.86 -5.65
C ASN A 37 10.15 13.22 -4.97
N ILE A 38 9.26 13.29 -3.98
CA ILE A 38 9.06 14.48 -3.13
C ILE A 38 10.05 14.55 -1.97
N LEU A 39 10.67 13.42 -1.62
CA LEU A 39 11.68 13.29 -0.58
C LEU A 39 13.07 13.13 -1.21
N SER A 40 14.12 13.53 -0.48
CA SER A 40 15.50 13.21 -0.85
C SER A 40 15.79 11.73 -0.67
N ASP A 41 16.74 11.19 -1.43
CA ASP A 41 17.14 9.77 -1.34
C ASP A 41 17.58 9.38 0.08
N GLU A 42 18.27 10.29 0.79
CA GLU A 42 18.65 10.10 2.20
C GLU A 42 17.43 10.00 3.13
N SER A 43 16.40 10.81 2.89
CA SER A 43 15.15 10.77 3.66
C SER A 43 14.39 9.47 3.38
N ILE A 44 14.34 9.04 2.12
CA ILE A 44 13.73 7.76 1.73
C ILE A 44 14.47 6.63 2.42
N SER A 45 15.81 6.56 2.31
CA SER A 45 16.63 5.55 2.97
C SER A 45 16.43 5.54 4.49
N THR A 46 16.27 6.70 5.13
CA THR A 46 16.01 6.79 6.57
C THR A 46 14.59 6.37 6.94
N MET A 47 13.61 6.68 6.09
CA MET A 47 12.22 6.29 6.27
C MET A 47 12.03 4.77 6.08
N THR A 48 12.83 4.18 5.20
CA THR A 48 12.74 2.79 4.76
C THR A 48 13.80 1.88 5.39
N SER A 49 14.68 2.42 6.24
CA SER A 49 15.67 1.62 6.94
C SER A 49 14.98 0.65 7.90
N TYR A 50 15.31 -0.63 7.78
CA TYR A 50 14.92 -1.63 8.75
C TYR A 50 15.94 -1.64 9.90
N ASP A 51 15.49 -1.27 11.09
CA ASP A 51 16.29 -1.44 12.31
C ASP A 51 15.90 -2.77 12.97
N GLU A 52 16.77 -3.77 12.87
CA GLU A 52 16.54 -5.10 13.45
C GLU A 52 16.42 -5.06 14.98
N LYS A 53 17.02 -4.06 15.64
CA LYS A 53 17.04 -3.97 17.11
C LYS A 53 15.74 -3.40 17.65
N GLU A 54 15.18 -2.40 16.98
CA GLU A 54 13.94 -1.74 17.39
C GLU A 54 12.70 -2.33 16.71
N ASN A 55 12.89 -3.13 15.64
CA ASN A 55 11.81 -3.65 14.79
C ASN A 55 10.80 -2.55 14.36
N MET A 56 11.31 -1.32 14.23
CA MET A 56 10.52 -0.14 13.90
C MET A 56 11.02 0.48 12.61
N SER A 57 10.11 0.67 11.66
CA SER A 57 10.31 1.56 10.53
C SER A 57 9.85 2.97 10.87
N ARG A 58 10.61 3.99 10.45
CA ARG A 58 10.35 5.38 10.85
C ARG A 58 9.15 6.02 10.14
N GLY A 59 8.76 5.53 8.96
CA GLY A 59 7.58 6.04 8.22
C GLY A 59 6.57 5.00 7.77
N TRP A 60 6.84 3.72 7.98
CA TRP A 60 5.96 2.61 7.61
C TRP A 60 5.52 1.84 8.85
N GLY A 61 4.41 1.10 8.75
CA GLY A 61 3.94 0.27 9.86
C GLY A 61 4.79 -0.98 10.03
N GLU A 62 5.32 -1.50 8.92
CA GLU A 62 6.24 -2.63 8.89
C GLU A 62 7.10 -2.53 7.63
N ILE A 63 8.38 -2.83 7.79
CA ILE A 63 9.30 -3.07 6.68
C ILE A 63 9.86 -4.47 6.89
N SER A 64 9.66 -5.32 5.89
CA SER A 64 10.16 -6.68 5.93
C SER A 64 11.61 -6.73 5.41
N PRO A 65 12.42 -7.71 5.85
CA PRO A 65 13.81 -7.85 5.42
C PRO A 65 13.99 -8.03 3.90
N ASP A 66 12.94 -8.51 3.22
CA ASP A 66 12.87 -8.64 1.76
C ASP A 66 12.62 -7.31 1.04
N GLY A 67 12.50 -6.20 1.75
CA GLY A 67 12.25 -4.86 1.20
C GLY A 67 10.78 -4.57 0.91
N ARG A 68 9.85 -5.38 1.42
CA ARG A 68 8.41 -5.06 1.38
C ARG A 68 8.06 -4.00 2.42
N TRP A 69 7.31 -2.99 2.02
CA TRP A 69 6.79 -1.96 2.92
C TRP A 69 5.30 -2.12 3.10
N ARG A 70 4.82 -1.95 4.33
CA ARG A 70 3.42 -2.13 4.66
C ARG A 70 2.93 -1.02 5.58
N ARG A 71 1.73 -0.53 5.29
CA ARG A 71 1.00 0.37 6.19
C ARG A 71 -0.47 0.03 6.22
N THR A 72 -1.02 -0.02 7.43
CA THR A 72 -2.45 -0.18 7.68
C THR A 72 -2.99 1.11 8.28
N GLY A 73 -4.21 1.48 7.89
CA GLY A 73 -4.95 2.60 8.44
C GLY A 73 -6.39 2.18 8.69
N THR A 74 -6.96 2.57 9.82
CA THR A 74 -8.38 2.38 10.10
C THR A 74 -8.95 3.69 10.61
N LEU A 75 -9.97 4.21 9.93
CA LEU A 75 -10.68 5.42 10.34
C LEU A 75 -12.17 5.22 10.09
N SER A 76 -13.00 5.36 11.13
CA SER A 76 -14.47 5.31 11.06
C SER A 76 -15.01 4.22 10.12
N SER A 77 -14.70 2.95 10.41
CA SER A 77 -15.15 1.78 9.64
C SER A 77 -14.57 1.64 8.23
N THR A 78 -13.63 2.50 7.84
CA THR A 78 -12.83 2.36 6.62
C THR A 78 -11.47 1.80 6.96
N HIS A 79 -11.07 0.75 6.25
CA HIS A 79 -9.76 0.12 6.37
C HIS A 79 -8.97 0.32 5.08
N ALA A 80 -7.75 0.81 5.22
CA ALA A 80 -6.78 0.94 4.16
C ALA A 80 -5.58 0.02 4.44
N LEU A 81 -5.16 -0.74 3.43
CA LEU A 81 -3.94 -1.51 3.42
C LEU A 81 -3.12 -1.12 2.19
N VAL A 82 -1.88 -0.72 2.41
CA VAL A 82 -0.89 -0.41 1.38
C VAL A 82 0.26 -1.39 1.52
N GLU A 83 0.61 -2.07 0.43
CA GLU A 83 1.79 -2.92 0.33
C GLU A 83 2.62 -2.54 -0.89
N ARG A 84 3.88 -2.17 -0.67
CA ARG A 84 4.87 -1.94 -1.73
C ARG A 84 5.88 -3.08 -1.71
N TYR A 85 5.99 -3.80 -2.81
CA TYR A 85 6.93 -4.90 -2.98
C TYR A 85 8.26 -4.42 -3.56
N PRO A 86 9.37 -5.12 -3.27
CA PRO A 86 10.71 -4.76 -3.76
C PRO A 86 10.82 -4.68 -5.28
N GLN A 87 9.93 -5.37 -6.02
CA GLN A 87 9.87 -5.38 -7.48
C GLN A 87 9.26 -4.10 -8.08
N GLY A 88 8.86 -3.13 -7.25
CA GLY A 88 8.19 -1.88 -7.66
C GLY A 88 6.66 -1.98 -7.70
N ASP A 89 6.10 -3.16 -7.44
CA ASP A 89 4.65 -3.32 -7.38
C ASP A 89 4.08 -2.77 -6.08
N CYS A 90 3.30 -1.71 -6.18
CA CYS A 90 2.43 -1.24 -5.11
C CYS A 90 1.02 -1.82 -5.26
N TRP A 91 0.42 -2.29 -4.17
CA TRP A 91 -0.96 -2.74 -4.05
C TRP A 91 -1.65 -1.92 -2.96
N VAL A 92 -2.87 -1.45 -3.24
CA VAL A 92 -3.66 -0.67 -2.27
C VAL A 92 -5.08 -1.20 -2.26
N ILE A 93 -5.55 -1.60 -1.08
CA ILE A 93 -6.95 -1.96 -0.86
C ILE A 93 -7.56 -0.97 0.12
N LEU A 94 -8.74 -0.47 -0.24
CA LEU A 94 -9.61 0.32 0.63
C LEU A 94 -10.96 -0.38 0.72
N THR A 95 -11.45 -0.57 1.93
CA THR A 95 -12.78 -1.14 2.17
C THR A 95 -13.51 -0.35 3.24
N ASN A 96 -14.81 -0.13 3.03
CA ASN A 96 -15.75 0.55 3.94
C ASN A 96 -16.53 -0.43 4.83
N SER A 97 -16.18 -1.72 4.82
CA SER A 97 -16.80 -2.72 5.67
C SER A 97 -16.25 -2.61 7.09
N GLY A 98 -16.93 -1.84 7.94
CA GLY A 98 -16.61 -1.66 9.35
C GLY A 98 -16.80 -2.93 10.15
N VAL A 99 -15.75 -3.76 10.23
CA VAL A 99 -15.73 -4.88 11.16
C VAL A 99 -14.78 -4.56 12.30
N TRP A 100 -15.33 -4.54 13.52
CA TRP A 100 -14.57 -4.48 14.77
C TRP A 100 -13.87 -5.83 14.99
N THR A 101 -12.88 -6.15 14.17
CA THR A 101 -12.09 -7.40 14.27
C THR A 101 -10.60 -7.13 14.51
N GLY A 102 -10.25 -5.88 14.81
CA GLY A 102 -8.88 -5.48 15.15
C GLY A 102 -7.85 -5.96 14.13
N HIS A 103 -6.73 -6.52 14.60
CA HIS A 103 -5.64 -6.99 13.76
C HIS A 103 -6.00 -8.15 12.81
N HIS A 104 -7.08 -8.89 13.08
CA HIS A 104 -7.47 -10.02 12.22
C HIS A 104 -7.92 -9.56 10.84
N PHE A 105 -8.63 -8.44 10.77
CA PHE A 105 -9.11 -7.91 9.50
C PHE A 105 -7.96 -7.50 8.58
N SER A 106 -6.95 -6.83 9.13
CA SER A 106 -5.72 -6.50 8.39
C SER A 106 -5.00 -7.74 7.86
N ARG A 107 -4.97 -8.84 8.63
CA ARG A 107 -4.37 -10.11 8.19
C ARG A 107 -5.16 -10.76 7.07
N ASP A 108 -6.49 -10.67 7.09
CA ASP A 108 -7.32 -11.23 6.04
C ASP A 108 -7.20 -10.40 4.74
N LEU A 109 -7.09 -9.08 4.85
CA LEU A 109 -6.76 -8.22 3.71
C LEU A 109 -5.37 -8.52 3.12
N GLN A 110 -4.36 -8.75 3.97
CA GLN A 110 -3.03 -9.17 3.50
C GLN A 110 -3.10 -10.51 2.74
N ARG A 111 -3.81 -11.50 3.28
CA ARG A 111 -4.01 -12.80 2.61
C ARG A 111 -4.76 -12.63 1.29
N LEU A 112 -5.71 -11.70 1.22
CA LEU A 112 -6.42 -11.39 0.00
C LEU A 112 -5.48 -10.79 -1.05
N ILE A 113 -4.67 -9.77 -0.70
CA ILE A 113 -3.67 -9.18 -1.60
C ILE A 113 -2.73 -10.26 -2.11
N GLU A 114 -2.20 -11.11 -1.23
CA GLU A 114 -1.25 -12.14 -1.64
C GLU A 114 -1.88 -13.14 -2.62
N ARG A 115 -3.14 -13.54 -2.40
CA ARG A 115 -3.88 -14.41 -3.33
C ARG A 115 -4.13 -13.74 -4.68
N LEU A 116 -4.55 -12.47 -4.67
CA LEU A 116 -4.81 -11.70 -5.88
C LEU A 116 -3.52 -11.52 -6.68
N ARG A 117 -2.44 -11.13 -6.02
CA ARG A 117 -1.12 -10.95 -6.62
C ARG A 117 -0.59 -12.25 -7.20
N SER A 118 -0.66 -13.35 -6.46
CA SER A 118 -0.20 -14.66 -6.94
C SER A 118 -1.01 -15.14 -8.14
N ARG A 119 -2.29 -14.80 -8.22
CA ARG A 119 -3.18 -15.28 -9.28
C ARG A 119 -3.13 -14.40 -10.52
N TYR A 120 -3.18 -13.08 -10.35
CA TYR A 120 -3.38 -12.12 -11.43
C TYR A 120 -2.18 -11.19 -11.67
N GLY A 121 -1.15 -11.22 -10.82
CA GLY A 121 -0.02 -10.28 -10.93
C GLY A 121 0.71 -10.33 -12.28
N ASN A 122 0.71 -11.48 -12.95
CA ASN A 122 1.30 -11.64 -14.30
C ASN A 122 0.31 -11.35 -15.44
N GLU A 123 -0.99 -11.36 -15.16
CA GLU A 123 -2.05 -11.13 -16.15
C GLU A 123 -2.46 -9.66 -16.24
N LEU A 124 -2.27 -8.90 -15.15
CA LEU A 124 -2.61 -7.49 -15.08
C LEU A 124 -1.64 -6.61 -15.90
N PRO A 125 -2.15 -5.62 -16.67
CA PRO A 125 -1.34 -4.78 -17.53
C PRO A 125 -0.51 -3.78 -16.72
N ARG A 126 0.82 -3.84 -16.79
CA ARG A 126 1.73 -2.91 -16.09
C ARG A 126 1.45 -1.46 -16.46
N ARG A 127 0.92 -0.69 -15.50
CA ARG A 127 0.58 0.72 -15.68
C ARG A 127 1.19 1.60 -14.59
N ASN A 128 1.87 2.66 -15.01
CA ASN A 128 2.30 3.74 -14.14
C ASN A 128 1.13 4.76 -14.00
N LEU A 129 0.96 5.36 -12.83
CA LEU A 129 -0.12 6.32 -12.53
C LEU A 129 0.24 7.78 -12.86
N TRP A 130 1.40 7.96 -13.51
CA TRP A 130 1.97 9.20 -14.00
C TRP A 130 2.11 9.16 -15.53
#